data_AF-A0A1X2H5I5-F1
#
_entry.id   AF-A0A1X2H5I5-F1
#
_cell.length_a   1.000
_cell.length_b   1.000
_cell.length_c   1.000
_cell.angle_alpha   90.00
_cell.angle_beta   90.00
_cell.angle_gamma   90.00
#
_symmetry.space_group_name_H-M   'P 1'
#
loop_
_entity.id
_entity.type
_entity.pdbx_description
1 polymer ?
#
loop_
_entity_poly.entity_id
_entity_poly.type
_entity_poly.pdbx_seq_one_letter_code
_entity_poly.pdbx_strand_id
1 'polypeptide(L)'
;MLSSAGRAKHKGNKEKRDRMVQWAFQLSLLLLLSPVDCALASQLFSLPSVYTGATPYQGLYFDSTNVTIPLRTQRDLLVRNVTIDRGLWPALSLSSYFGTDFSAQKLSDVEQVLWMGYSRIILDLYWDAGNTQWQLCPFSIPVQQSSSSSNTTDDVQLGKYKCAPWYTFHHFMDAVNQFLTSTDLGTSPSDTNILFLILNLHEVNTSSSSGSASSLPVNTPSAFIANSTTPSTSSGSSSVARDTVTGLHAIISSAVISSDRDAPRYYTPQNLSNDRQNLTFHASNSTDSTTHPNLPWPNWLDLVKQGVQLLVGFGENTLPDHAYDTSQDADTIFNSTDLRTGWYMHTAANLTQLSSPDCALPRNTSLENTTYASPYDPWPYLRDTRSAPFTYNTIQKAVNCGYSPFFTASNYTASNATFAVNDTAHWADNVLGSIWTWDVSEPKMGTNPRCAMMQEWNGRWRAGDCTTLLRVACRHVNDTSKWVLTGTYVSYERAFAACPDQYVFDTPRIAIENQQLYQVIQQDRAIDLTDTDRDELLHRLFWINLNSGTDGSCWVVGLNESCWWLNNVGQRYQRLVKTSAIAGVIILILVGIFAWVKCARWWRNRKAQIRKHFIKDLLARREYVTVPA
;
A
#
# COMPACT_ATOMS: atom_id res chain seq x y z
N MET A 1 35.33 -59.08 -47.45
CA MET A 1 34.30 -58.02 -47.45
C MET A 1 33.46 -58.08 -46.17
N LEU A 2 34.12 -57.85 -45.03
CA LEU A 2 33.58 -57.85 -43.67
C LEU A 2 34.14 -56.60 -43.00
N SER A 3 33.60 -55.42 -43.32
CA SER A 3 33.90 -54.15 -42.63
C SER A 3 33.02 -53.02 -43.20
N SER A 4 31.72 -52.99 -42.86
CA SER A 4 30.97 -51.72 -42.94
C SER A 4 29.67 -51.70 -42.12
N ALA A 5 29.01 -52.84 -41.85
CA ALA A 5 27.67 -52.82 -41.25
C ALA A 5 27.63 -52.65 -39.71
N GLY A 6 28.73 -52.88 -38.98
CA GLY A 6 28.78 -52.76 -37.51
C GLY A 6 29.07 -51.35 -36.97
N ARG A 7 29.56 -50.44 -37.81
CA ARG A 7 30.03 -49.11 -37.38
C ARG A 7 28.95 -48.02 -37.39
N ALA A 8 27.83 -48.24 -38.09
CA ALA A 8 26.72 -47.28 -38.17
C ALA A 8 25.80 -47.33 -36.93
N LYS A 9 25.52 -48.52 -36.39
CA LYS A 9 24.58 -48.70 -35.26
C LYS A 9 25.14 -48.21 -33.91
N HIS A 10 26.45 -48.22 -33.73
CA HIS A 10 27.10 -47.75 -32.51
C HIS A 10 27.36 -46.24 -32.49
N LYS A 11 27.45 -45.59 -33.66
CA LYS A 11 27.62 -44.14 -33.80
C LYS A 11 26.30 -43.39 -33.57
N GLY A 12 25.19 -43.88 -34.13
CA GLY A 12 23.86 -43.28 -33.94
C GLY A 12 23.32 -43.32 -32.51
N ASN A 13 23.75 -44.30 -31.69
CA ASN A 13 23.33 -44.40 -30.29
C ASN A 13 24.20 -43.58 -29.33
N LYS A 14 25.42 -43.21 -29.74
CA LYS A 14 26.29 -42.29 -29.00
C LYS A 14 25.86 -40.84 -29.30
N GLU A 15 25.55 -40.53 -30.55
CA GLU A 15 25.04 -39.22 -30.96
C GLU A 15 23.64 -38.89 -30.38
N LYS A 16 22.75 -39.88 -30.25
CA LYS A 16 21.46 -39.69 -29.52
C LYS A 16 21.64 -39.47 -28.02
N ARG A 17 22.66 -40.09 -27.41
CA ARG A 17 22.93 -39.96 -25.96
C ARG A 17 23.61 -38.62 -25.65
N ASP A 18 24.52 -38.16 -26.50
CA ASP A 18 25.15 -36.85 -26.36
C ASP A 18 24.17 -35.71 -26.66
N ARG A 19 23.24 -35.87 -27.63
CA ARG A 19 22.13 -34.92 -27.83
C ARG A 19 21.16 -34.92 -26.64
N MET A 20 20.75 -36.04 -26.07
CA MET A 20 19.87 -36.02 -24.87
C MET A 20 20.53 -35.39 -23.64
N VAL A 21 21.85 -35.55 -23.47
CA VAL A 21 22.58 -34.88 -22.38
C VAL A 21 22.73 -33.39 -22.67
N GLN A 22 22.96 -32.98 -23.93
CA GLN A 22 22.94 -31.57 -24.33
C GLN A 22 21.55 -30.93 -24.18
N TRP A 23 20.47 -31.64 -24.51
CA TRP A 23 19.09 -31.17 -24.32
C TRP A 23 18.72 -31.10 -22.84
N ALA A 24 19.17 -32.05 -22.00
CA ALA A 24 18.95 -31.99 -20.56
C ALA A 24 19.80 -30.88 -19.88
N PHE A 25 21.03 -30.64 -20.34
CA PHE A 25 21.85 -29.53 -19.86
C PHE A 25 21.31 -28.17 -20.34
N GLN A 26 20.82 -28.08 -21.59
CA GLN A 26 20.17 -26.87 -22.08
C GLN A 26 18.83 -26.60 -21.40
N LEU A 27 18.00 -27.62 -21.13
CA LEU A 27 16.73 -27.46 -20.41
C LEU A 27 16.97 -27.10 -18.92
N SER A 28 18.04 -27.63 -18.31
CA SER A 28 18.42 -27.27 -16.94
C SER A 28 19.07 -25.87 -16.86
N LEU A 29 19.76 -25.43 -17.92
CA LEU A 29 20.33 -24.09 -18.04
C LEU A 29 19.26 -23.05 -18.41
N LEU A 30 18.22 -23.42 -19.16
CA LEU A 30 17.03 -22.60 -19.46
C LEU A 30 16.07 -22.49 -18.27
N LEU A 31 16.03 -23.47 -17.36
CA LEU A 31 15.27 -23.40 -16.11
C LEU A 31 16.03 -22.73 -14.95
N LEU A 32 17.32 -22.44 -15.13
CA LEU A 32 18.17 -21.71 -14.16
C LEU A 32 18.66 -20.35 -14.69
N LEU A 33 18.21 -19.92 -15.86
CA LEU A 33 18.47 -18.60 -16.43
C LEU A 33 17.18 -18.00 -16.99
N SER A 34 16.33 -17.46 -16.11
CA SER A 34 15.67 -16.18 -16.39
C SER A 34 16.24 -15.12 -15.44
N PRO A 35 17.41 -14.52 -15.75
CA PRO A 35 17.82 -13.29 -15.07
C PRO A 35 17.00 -12.09 -15.57
N VAL A 36 16.14 -12.28 -16.58
CA VAL A 36 15.42 -11.19 -17.26
C VAL A 36 14.23 -10.68 -16.45
N ASP A 37 13.65 -11.48 -15.55
CA ASP A 37 12.49 -11.02 -14.74
C ASP A 37 12.88 -10.42 -13.38
N CYS A 38 14.13 -10.62 -12.93
CA CYS A 38 14.64 -10.00 -11.70
C CYS A 38 15.43 -8.71 -11.98
N ALA A 39 16.07 -8.59 -13.15
CA ALA A 39 16.82 -7.38 -13.51
C ALA A 39 15.90 -6.21 -13.95
N LEU A 40 14.72 -6.49 -14.51
CA LEU A 40 13.72 -5.47 -14.87
C LEU A 40 12.99 -4.91 -13.63
N ALA A 41 12.84 -5.68 -12.56
CA ALA A 41 12.27 -5.18 -11.30
C ALA A 41 13.24 -4.25 -10.54
N SER A 42 14.55 -4.42 -10.72
CA SER A 42 15.57 -3.58 -10.08
C SER A 42 15.94 -2.30 -10.85
N GLN A 43 15.41 -2.10 -12.07
CA GLN A 43 15.79 -0.97 -12.93
C GLN A 43 14.68 0.07 -13.17
N LEU A 44 13.50 -0.06 -12.56
CA LEU A 44 12.38 0.89 -12.76
C LEU A 44 12.04 1.80 -11.56
N PHE A 45 12.72 1.68 -10.41
CA PHE A 45 12.54 2.62 -9.29
C PHE A 45 13.81 3.42 -9.05
N SER A 46 14.06 4.42 -9.91
CA SER A 46 15.01 5.48 -9.56
C SER A 46 14.34 6.45 -8.58
N LEU A 47 14.35 6.11 -7.29
CA LEU A 47 14.16 7.12 -6.25
C LEU A 47 15.33 7.14 -5.25
N PRO A 48 16.55 7.53 -5.67
CA PRO A 48 17.46 8.20 -4.77
C PRO A 48 17.57 9.67 -5.18
N SER A 49 16.43 10.37 -5.32
CA SER A 49 16.49 11.81 -5.34
C SER A 49 16.70 12.28 -3.90
N VAL A 50 17.91 12.76 -3.60
CA VAL A 50 18.17 13.55 -2.40
C VAL A 50 17.06 14.60 -2.31
N TYR A 51 16.36 14.64 -1.18
CA TYR A 51 15.29 15.59 -1.00
C TYR A 51 15.86 17.01 -0.87
N THR A 52 15.42 17.92 -1.75
CA THR A 52 15.93 19.30 -1.86
C THR A 52 14.97 20.39 -1.37
N GLY A 53 13.78 20.00 -0.87
CA GLY A 53 12.76 20.95 -0.42
C GLY A 53 13.11 21.66 0.90
N ALA A 54 12.27 22.64 1.25
CA ALA A 54 12.47 23.53 2.40
C ALA A 54 11.82 23.01 3.70
N THR A 55 12.07 21.75 4.05
CA THR A 55 11.63 21.15 5.33
C THR A 55 12.83 20.73 6.17
N PRO A 56 12.65 20.46 7.47
CA PRO A 56 13.72 19.91 8.31
C PRO A 56 14.33 18.61 7.80
N TYR A 57 13.68 17.91 6.87
CA TYR A 57 14.17 16.68 6.26
C TYR A 57 15.14 16.92 5.08
N GLN A 58 15.50 18.17 4.79
CA GLN A 58 16.40 18.55 3.70
C GLN A 58 17.69 17.71 3.70
N GLY A 59 18.04 17.15 2.54
CA GLY A 59 19.24 16.32 2.37
C GLY A 59 19.09 14.85 2.75
N LEU A 60 17.92 14.41 3.23
CA LEU A 60 17.61 13.00 3.44
C LEU A 60 17.10 12.33 2.16
N TYR A 61 17.19 11.00 2.10
CA TYR A 61 16.58 10.20 1.03
C TYR A 61 15.23 9.66 1.49
N PHE A 62 14.27 9.55 0.57
CA PHE A 62 12.93 9.05 0.91
C PHE A 62 12.94 7.57 1.33
N ASP A 63 13.87 6.79 0.78
CA ASP A 63 14.12 5.39 1.15
C ASP A 63 14.97 5.22 2.43
N SER A 64 15.46 6.33 3.01
CA SER A 64 16.30 6.27 4.21
C SER A 64 15.51 5.73 5.40
N THR A 65 16.21 5.06 6.31
CA THR A 65 15.62 4.55 7.56
C THR A 65 14.96 5.64 8.40
N ASN A 66 15.45 6.87 8.30
CA ASN A 66 14.94 8.04 9.04
C ASN A 66 13.61 8.57 8.47
N VAL A 67 13.12 8.03 7.36
CA VAL A 67 11.82 8.33 6.76
C VAL A 67 10.92 7.09 6.76
N THR A 68 11.46 5.96 6.31
CA THR A 68 10.70 4.70 6.20
C THR A 68 10.30 4.13 7.56
N ILE A 69 11.18 4.20 8.58
CA ILE A 69 10.85 3.71 9.93
C ILE A 69 9.76 4.56 10.59
N PRO A 70 9.79 5.90 10.58
CA PRO A 70 8.70 6.69 11.13
C PRO A 70 7.33 6.43 10.48
N LEU A 71 7.27 6.39 9.14
CA LEU A 71 6.03 6.08 8.43
C LEU A 71 5.50 4.68 8.79
N ARG A 72 6.40 3.69 8.84
CA ARG A 72 6.08 2.32 9.23
C ARG A 72 5.62 2.22 10.69
N THR A 73 6.30 2.92 11.61
CA THR A 73 5.93 2.97 13.03
C THR A 73 4.50 3.46 13.20
N GLN A 74 4.10 4.52 12.48
CA GLN A 74 2.73 5.05 12.53
C GLN A 74 1.69 4.03 12.10
N ARG A 75 1.98 3.27 11.04
CA ARG A 75 1.14 2.16 10.57
C ARG A 75 1.05 1.06 11.63
N ASP A 76 2.19 0.65 12.19
CA ASP A 76 2.25 -0.50 13.11
C ASP A 76 1.62 -0.24 14.47
N LEU A 77 1.54 1.02 14.89
CA LEU A 77 0.79 1.39 16.09
C LEU A 77 -0.72 1.13 15.95
N LEU A 78 -1.26 1.14 14.73
CA LEU A 78 -2.68 0.83 14.46
C LEU A 78 -3.06 -0.62 14.79
N VAL A 79 -2.08 -1.51 14.91
CA VAL A 79 -2.26 -2.93 15.26
C VAL A 79 -2.94 -3.10 16.62
N ARG A 80 -2.79 -2.14 17.54
CA ARG A 80 -3.33 -2.22 18.90
C ARG A 80 -4.70 -1.56 19.03
N ASN A 81 -5.72 -2.20 18.47
CA ASN A 81 -7.14 -1.83 18.67
C ASN A 81 -7.48 -0.40 18.20
N VAL A 82 -6.97 -0.02 17.03
CA VAL A 82 -7.34 1.22 16.35
C VAL A 82 -8.09 0.87 15.07
N THR A 83 -9.29 1.41 14.93
CA THR A 83 -10.13 1.24 13.76
C THR A 83 -9.65 2.12 12.61
N ILE A 84 -9.86 1.68 11.36
CA ILE A 84 -9.28 2.37 10.20
C ILE A 84 -9.75 3.81 10.02
N ASP A 85 -10.94 4.16 10.54
CA ASP A 85 -11.48 5.53 10.50
C ASP A 85 -10.77 6.51 11.44
N ARG A 86 -9.94 6.00 12.36
CA ARG A 86 -9.13 6.80 13.30
C ARG A 86 -7.67 6.96 12.89
N GLY A 87 -7.24 6.19 11.89
CA GLY A 87 -5.89 6.28 11.34
C GLY A 87 -5.63 7.61 10.63
N LEU A 88 -4.34 7.97 10.53
CA LEU A 88 -3.91 9.14 9.77
C LEU A 88 -3.53 8.71 8.36
N TRP A 89 -4.27 9.20 7.37
CA TRP A 89 -4.15 8.80 5.97
C TRP A 89 -3.90 10.02 5.08
N PRO A 90 -2.65 10.37 4.78
CA PRO A 90 -2.34 11.48 3.87
C PRO A 90 -3.03 11.25 2.52
N ALA A 91 -3.81 12.24 2.09
CA ALA A 91 -4.69 12.14 0.93
C ALA A 91 -4.26 13.08 -0.19
N LEU A 92 -4.19 12.59 -1.43
CA LEU A 92 -3.82 13.39 -2.60
C LEU A 92 -4.92 13.41 -3.67
N SER A 93 -5.23 14.60 -4.17
CA SER A 93 -6.00 14.77 -5.40
C SER A 93 -5.10 14.58 -6.61
N LEU A 94 -5.32 13.54 -7.41
CA LEU A 94 -4.50 13.30 -8.60
C LEU A 94 -4.66 14.39 -9.66
N SER A 95 -5.79 15.09 -9.70
CA SER A 95 -5.91 16.30 -10.54
C SER A 95 -4.93 17.41 -10.15
N SER A 96 -4.50 17.49 -8.89
CA SER A 96 -3.43 18.41 -8.47
C SER A 96 -2.03 17.92 -8.90
N TYR A 97 -1.85 16.60 -9.01
CA TYR A 97 -0.61 15.97 -9.49
C TYR A 97 -0.46 16.05 -11.01
N PHE A 98 -1.53 15.79 -11.76
CA PHE A 98 -1.55 15.87 -13.22
C PHE A 98 -1.56 17.33 -13.69
N GLY A 99 -2.33 18.20 -13.02
CA GLY A 99 -2.51 19.59 -13.43
C GLY A 99 -3.13 19.68 -14.84
N THR A 100 -2.29 19.86 -15.85
CA THR A 100 -2.68 19.83 -17.27
C THR A 100 -1.99 18.72 -18.07
N ASP A 101 -1.12 17.92 -17.44
CA ASP A 101 -0.37 16.85 -18.08
C ASP A 101 -0.91 15.47 -17.67
N PHE A 102 -1.72 14.89 -18.55
CA PHE A 102 -2.25 13.53 -18.51
C PHE A 102 -1.56 12.67 -19.59
N SER A 103 -0.28 12.91 -19.84
CA SER A 103 0.53 12.09 -20.74
C SER A 103 0.71 10.66 -20.23
N ALA A 104 1.01 9.74 -21.15
CA ALA A 104 1.25 8.33 -20.83
C ALA A 104 2.40 8.19 -19.80
N GLN A 105 3.45 9.01 -19.93
CA GLN A 105 4.57 9.03 -18.98
C GLN A 105 4.11 9.44 -17.58
N LYS A 106 3.37 10.56 -17.45
CA LYS A 106 2.91 11.05 -16.15
C LYS A 106 1.94 10.08 -15.49
N LEU A 107 1.13 9.40 -16.29
CA LEU A 107 0.19 8.37 -15.85
C LEU A 107 0.91 7.08 -15.39
N SER A 108 2.01 6.69 -16.05
CA SER A 108 2.84 5.59 -15.55
C SER A 108 3.57 5.91 -14.24
N ASP A 109 3.82 7.19 -13.96
CA ASP A 109 4.52 7.64 -12.75
C ASP A 109 3.61 7.75 -11.51
N VAL A 110 2.32 7.44 -11.61
CA VAL A 110 1.37 7.45 -10.48
C VAL A 110 1.81 6.51 -9.36
N GLU A 111 2.46 5.39 -9.68
CA GLU A 111 2.97 4.45 -8.68
C GLU A 111 3.95 5.13 -7.71
N GLN A 112 4.71 6.12 -8.16
CA GLN A 112 5.65 6.85 -7.31
C GLN A 112 4.93 7.59 -6.18
N VAL A 113 3.73 8.12 -6.42
CA VAL A 113 2.90 8.74 -5.39
C VAL A 113 2.48 7.72 -4.33
N LEU A 114 2.14 6.50 -4.75
CA LEU A 114 1.77 5.42 -3.83
C LEU A 114 2.99 5.01 -2.96
N TRP A 115 4.16 4.87 -3.58
CA TRP A 115 5.42 4.59 -2.89
C TRP A 115 5.89 5.72 -1.96
N MET A 116 5.50 6.97 -2.25
CA MET A 116 5.73 8.10 -1.34
C MET A 116 4.92 8.00 -0.05
N GLY A 117 3.92 7.12 0.07
CA GLY A 117 3.16 6.94 1.32
C GLY A 117 1.81 7.65 1.37
N TYR A 118 1.33 8.19 0.25
CA TYR A 118 -0.06 8.61 0.14
C TYR A 118 -0.97 7.37 0.20
N SER A 119 -1.74 7.27 1.28
CA SER A 119 -2.59 6.11 1.54
C SER A 119 -4.03 6.34 1.08
N ARG A 120 -4.40 7.58 0.71
CA ARG A 120 -5.70 7.90 0.13
C ARG A 120 -5.53 8.72 -1.15
N ILE A 121 -6.15 8.27 -2.23
CA ILE A 121 -6.04 8.85 -3.56
C ILE A 121 -7.42 9.27 -4.03
N ILE A 122 -7.56 10.53 -4.43
CA ILE A 122 -8.78 11.07 -5.02
C ILE A 122 -8.53 11.20 -6.52
N LEU A 123 -9.30 10.46 -7.31
CA LEU A 123 -9.18 10.38 -8.75
C LEU A 123 -10.41 10.99 -9.41
N ASP A 124 -10.20 11.97 -10.28
CA ASP A 124 -11.24 12.50 -11.15
C ASP A 124 -11.35 11.60 -12.39
N LEU A 125 -12.50 10.94 -12.54
CA LEU A 125 -12.85 10.08 -13.66
C LEU A 125 -13.85 10.79 -14.56
N TYR A 126 -13.59 10.74 -15.86
CA TYR A 126 -14.41 11.39 -16.87
C TYR A 126 -15.10 10.33 -17.74
N TRP A 127 -16.42 10.43 -17.81
CA TRP A 127 -17.24 9.59 -18.68
C TRP A 127 -17.25 10.15 -20.10
N ASP A 128 -16.71 9.39 -21.06
CA ASP A 128 -16.81 9.69 -22.48
C ASP A 128 -18.00 8.94 -23.09
N ALA A 129 -19.12 9.63 -23.26
CA ALA A 129 -20.32 9.07 -23.87
C ALA A 129 -20.12 8.65 -25.34
N GLY A 130 -19.22 9.30 -26.08
CA GLY A 130 -18.94 8.99 -27.48
C GLY A 130 -18.22 7.66 -27.65
N ASN A 131 -17.34 7.33 -26.70
CA ASN A 131 -16.56 6.10 -26.69
C ASN A 131 -17.03 5.05 -25.67
N THR A 132 -18.09 5.36 -24.90
CA THR A 132 -18.67 4.50 -23.84
C THR A 132 -17.64 3.99 -22.83
N GLN A 133 -16.68 4.85 -22.44
CA GLN A 133 -15.56 4.45 -21.59
C GLN A 133 -15.23 5.50 -20.51
N TRP A 134 -14.68 5.01 -19.40
CA TRP A 134 -14.09 5.83 -18.35
C TRP A 134 -12.64 6.16 -18.66
N GLN A 135 -12.32 7.45 -18.65
CA GLN A 135 -10.98 7.97 -18.91
C GLN A 135 -10.53 8.95 -17.83
N LEU A 136 -9.23 9.24 -17.79
CA LEU A 136 -8.63 10.18 -16.83
C LEU A 136 -8.49 11.59 -17.40
N CYS A 137 -8.46 11.74 -18.73
CA CYS A 137 -8.38 13.05 -19.38
C CYS A 137 -9.73 13.78 -19.31
N PRO A 138 -9.75 15.10 -19.00
CA PRO A 138 -10.99 15.88 -18.89
C PRO A 138 -11.68 16.20 -20.23
N PHE A 139 -11.05 15.91 -21.38
CA PHE A 139 -11.57 16.25 -22.71
C PHE A 139 -11.83 15.00 -23.54
N SER A 140 -12.84 15.08 -24.40
CA SER A 140 -13.12 14.02 -25.38
C SER A 140 -11.94 13.86 -26.34
N ILE A 141 -11.47 12.62 -26.54
CA ILE A 141 -10.33 12.32 -27.41
C ILE A 141 -10.88 11.88 -28.78
N PRO A 142 -10.56 12.59 -29.89
CA PRO A 142 -11.10 12.25 -31.21
C PRO A 142 -10.65 10.86 -31.68
N VAL A 143 -11.61 10.02 -32.09
CA VAL A 143 -11.38 8.62 -32.52
C VAL A 143 -10.51 8.51 -33.80
N GLN A 144 -10.37 9.59 -34.59
CA GLN A 144 -9.86 9.55 -35.96
C GLN A 144 -8.35 9.77 -36.17
N GLN A 145 -7.51 9.89 -35.14
CA GLN A 145 -6.04 9.89 -35.32
C GLN A 145 -5.40 8.49 -35.32
N SER A 146 -6.21 7.44 -35.23
CA SER A 146 -5.77 6.04 -35.18
C SER A 146 -5.49 5.40 -36.55
N SER A 147 -5.67 6.13 -37.66
CA SER A 147 -5.58 5.58 -39.03
C SER A 147 -4.33 5.97 -39.82
N SER A 148 -3.22 6.29 -39.16
CA SER A 148 -1.89 6.20 -39.78
C SER A 148 -1.09 5.13 -39.08
N SER A 149 -0.70 4.12 -39.85
CA SER A 149 0.12 2.97 -39.48
C SER A 149 1.48 3.33 -38.90
N SER A 150 1.49 3.77 -37.64
CA SER A 150 2.64 3.78 -36.75
C SER A 150 2.13 3.43 -35.36
N ASN A 151 2.86 2.55 -34.66
CA ASN A 151 2.73 2.33 -33.22
C ASN A 151 3.14 3.63 -32.49
N THR A 152 2.37 4.71 -32.65
CA THR A 152 2.65 5.98 -32.00
C THR A 152 1.77 6.08 -30.77
N THR A 153 2.41 5.77 -29.65
CA THR A 153 2.03 6.04 -28.25
C THR A 153 1.99 7.55 -27.96
N ASP A 154 1.69 8.38 -28.95
CA ASP A 154 1.91 9.82 -28.88
C ASP A 154 0.74 10.50 -28.19
N ASP A 155 1.06 11.30 -27.17
CA ASP A 155 0.08 12.08 -26.44
C ASP A 155 -0.57 13.15 -27.33
N VAL A 156 -1.87 13.41 -27.13
CA VAL A 156 -2.64 14.41 -27.87
C VAL A 156 -2.70 15.71 -27.08
N GLN A 157 -2.40 16.84 -27.73
CA GLN A 157 -2.55 18.17 -27.14
C GLN A 157 -3.96 18.71 -27.38
N LEU A 158 -4.73 18.91 -26.30
CA LEU A 158 -6.09 19.45 -26.28
C LEU A 158 -6.10 20.79 -25.52
N GLY A 159 -5.87 21.89 -26.24
CA GLY A 159 -5.70 23.21 -25.64
C GLY A 159 -4.46 23.26 -24.73
N LYS A 160 -4.64 23.56 -23.44
CA LYS A 160 -3.55 23.51 -22.45
C LYS A 160 -3.27 22.10 -21.92
N TYR A 161 -4.14 21.13 -22.22
CA TYR A 161 -4.04 19.78 -21.69
C TYR A 161 -3.28 18.88 -22.65
N LYS A 162 -2.45 18.00 -22.09
CA LYS A 162 -1.77 16.92 -22.81
C LYS A 162 -2.40 15.61 -22.35
N CYS A 163 -2.94 14.79 -23.24
CA CYS A 163 -3.70 13.61 -22.87
C CYS A 163 -3.26 12.36 -23.65
N ALA A 164 -3.10 11.25 -22.94
CA ALA A 164 -2.84 9.94 -23.53
C ALA A 164 -4.15 9.36 -24.13
N PRO A 165 -4.23 9.14 -25.46
CA PRO A 165 -5.46 8.74 -26.13
C PRO A 165 -5.98 7.34 -25.75
N TRP A 166 -5.10 6.47 -25.26
CA TRP A 166 -5.40 5.06 -24.98
C TRP A 166 -5.50 4.74 -23.49
N TYR A 167 -5.27 5.73 -22.62
CA TYR A 167 -5.18 5.49 -21.19
C TYR A 167 -6.55 5.60 -20.52
N THR A 168 -7.13 4.46 -20.21
CA THR A 168 -8.45 4.32 -19.57
C THR A 168 -8.33 4.04 -18.08
N PHE A 169 -9.47 4.03 -17.37
CA PHE A 169 -9.49 3.64 -15.95
C PHE A 169 -8.95 2.21 -15.70
N HIS A 170 -9.06 1.30 -16.67
CA HIS A 170 -8.49 -0.06 -16.54
C HIS A 170 -6.96 -0.01 -16.37
N HIS A 171 -6.27 0.81 -17.17
CA HIS A 171 -4.81 0.96 -17.09
C HIS A 171 -4.36 1.55 -15.76
N PHE A 172 -5.13 2.50 -15.22
CA PHE A 172 -4.90 3.01 -13.87
C PHE A 172 -5.06 1.90 -12.82
N MET A 173 -6.12 1.10 -12.91
CA MET A 173 -6.37 0.01 -11.98
C MET A 173 -5.33 -1.11 -12.08
N ASP A 174 -4.77 -1.35 -13.27
CA ASP A 174 -3.64 -2.27 -13.46
C ASP A 174 -2.39 -1.77 -12.72
N ALA A 175 -2.08 -0.47 -12.79
CA ALA A 175 -0.97 0.12 -12.06
C ALA A 175 -1.19 0.04 -10.54
N VAL A 176 -2.42 0.32 -10.06
CA VAL A 176 -2.79 0.12 -8.65
C VAL A 176 -2.62 -1.35 -8.26
N ASN A 177 -3.10 -2.29 -9.06
CA ASN A 177 -2.99 -3.72 -8.78
C ASN A 177 -1.53 -4.20 -8.73
N GLN A 178 -0.65 -3.66 -9.58
CA GLN A 178 0.79 -3.93 -9.53
C GLN A 178 1.38 -3.46 -8.18
N PHE A 179 1.08 -2.23 -7.76
CA PHE A 179 1.49 -1.72 -6.44
C PHE A 179 0.98 -2.57 -5.27
N LEU A 180 -0.30 -2.96 -5.29
CA LEU A 180 -0.87 -3.80 -4.24
C LEU A 180 -0.21 -5.19 -4.20
N THR A 181 0.22 -5.72 -5.35
CA THR A 181 0.90 -7.02 -5.45
C THR A 181 2.35 -6.97 -4.99
N SER A 182 3.07 -5.90 -5.31
CA SER A 182 4.44 -5.70 -4.84
C SER A 182 4.50 -5.48 -3.32
N THR A 183 3.46 -4.88 -2.75
CA THR A 183 3.33 -4.62 -1.32
C THR A 183 2.49 -5.66 -0.56
N ASP A 184 2.11 -6.79 -1.16
CA ASP A 184 1.34 -7.85 -0.48
C ASP A 184 2.05 -8.33 0.79
N LEU A 185 1.25 -8.78 1.78
CA LEU A 185 1.71 -9.22 3.10
C LEU A 185 2.81 -10.27 3.05
N GLY A 186 2.86 -11.14 2.04
CA GLY A 186 3.98 -12.07 1.94
C GLY A 186 4.89 -11.88 0.75
N THR A 187 4.81 -10.73 0.07
CA THR A 187 5.87 -10.23 -0.81
C THR A 187 6.73 -9.21 -0.04
N SER A 188 6.11 -8.12 0.44
CA SER A 188 6.77 -7.11 1.28
C SER A 188 5.93 -6.76 2.52
N PRO A 189 5.94 -7.65 3.54
CA PRO A 189 5.16 -7.44 4.78
C PRO A 189 5.41 -6.10 5.48
N SER A 190 6.63 -5.58 5.33
CA SER A 190 7.04 -4.33 5.94
C SER A 190 6.48 -3.09 5.24
N ASP A 191 5.99 -3.24 4.02
CA ASP A 191 5.44 -2.15 3.20
C ASP A 191 3.92 -2.32 2.95
N THR A 192 3.35 -3.47 3.33
CA THR A 192 1.91 -3.75 3.22
C THR A 192 1.07 -2.71 3.95
N ASN A 193 0.13 -2.09 3.26
CA ASN A 193 -0.81 -1.16 3.84
C ASN A 193 -2.15 -1.18 3.09
N ILE A 194 -3.11 -0.40 3.59
CA ILE A 194 -4.42 -0.20 2.97
C ILE A 194 -4.38 1.09 2.14
N LEU A 195 -4.89 1.00 0.92
CA LEU A 195 -5.11 2.11 0.01
C LEU A 195 -6.60 2.46 -0.05
N PHE A 196 -6.92 3.75 0.05
CA PHE A 196 -8.27 4.27 -0.19
C PHE A 196 -8.30 4.95 -1.55
N LEU A 197 -9.17 4.50 -2.45
CA LEU A 197 -9.40 5.12 -3.75
C LEU A 197 -10.78 5.79 -3.75
N ILE A 198 -10.81 7.11 -3.92
CA ILE A 198 -12.04 7.90 -4.00
C ILE A 198 -12.24 8.36 -5.44
N LEU A 199 -13.37 7.97 -6.04
CA LEU A 199 -13.69 8.26 -7.43
C LEU A 199 -14.63 9.47 -7.49
N ASN A 200 -14.13 10.60 -8.00
CA ASN A 200 -14.98 11.71 -8.41
C ASN A 200 -15.42 11.49 -9.86
N LEU A 201 -16.70 11.68 -10.15
CA LEU A 201 -17.27 11.41 -11.46
C LEU A 201 -17.66 12.71 -12.18
N HIS A 202 -17.20 12.83 -13.41
CA HIS A 202 -17.38 14.00 -14.26
C HIS A 202 -17.73 13.59 -15.69
N GLU A 203 -18.37 14.51 -16.42
CA GLU A 203 -18.56 14.38 -17.87
C GLU A 203 -17.32 14.94 -18.61
N VAL A 204 -16.94 14.34 -19.74
CA VAL A 204 -15.90 14.91 -20.59
C VAL A 204 -16.31 16.25 -21.18
N ASN A 205 -15.36 17.16 -21.33
CA ASN A 205 -15.60 18.41 -22.04
C ASN A 205 -15.46 18.18 -23.56
N THR A 206 -16.56 18.37 -24.30
CA THR A 206 -16.63 18.24 -25.76
C THR A 206 -16.23 19.51 -26.51
N SER A 207 -15.94 20.59 -25.78
CA SER A 207 -15.60 21.91 -26.35
C SER A 207 -14.14 21.94 -26.80
N SER A 208 -13.84 21.41 -27.98
CA SER A 208 -12.60 21.73 -28.69
C SER A 208 -12.66 23.17 -29.23
N SER A 209 -12.65 24.17 -28.36
CA SER A 209 -12.55 25.57 -28.80
C SER A 209 -11.12 26.07 -28.63
N SER A 210 -10.42 26.11 -29.76
CA SER A 210 -9.30 27.00 -30.02
C SER A 210 -9.54 28.40 -29.41
N GLY A 211 -8.68 28.79 -28.47
CA GLY A 211 -8.46 30.19 -28.10
C GLY A 211 -9.45 30.79 -27.11
N SER A 212 -8.93 31.09 -25.91
CA SER A 212 -9.30 32.14 -24.95
C SER A 212 -9.64 31.60 -23.56
N ALA A 213 -8.82 31.98 -22.59
CA ALA A 213 -9.01 31.71 -21.18
C ALA A 213 -10.27 32.43 -20.65
N SER A 214 -11.19 31.69 -20.02
CA SER A 214 -11.92 32.13 -18.81
C SER A 214 -12.84 31.04 -18.26
N SER A 215 -12.72 30.81 -16.95
CA SER A 215 -13.68 30.25 -15.98
C SER A 215 -14.34 28.86 -16.17
N LEU A 216 -14.24 28.06 -15.11
CA LEU A 216 -15.12 26.95 -14.71
C LEU A 216 -16.58 27.45 -14.48
N PRO A 217 -17.59 26.55 -14.42
CA PRO A 217 -18.80 26.66 -15.23
C PRO A 217 -19.92 27.53 -14.63
N VAL A 218 -20.68 28.19 -15.52
CA VAL A 218 -22.02 28.71 -15.27
C VAL A 218 -23.02 27.85 -16.04
N ASN A 219 -24.06 27.40 -15.33
CA ASN A 219 -25.20 26.65 -15.82
C ASN A 219 -25.86 27.28 -17.06
N THR A 220 -26.05 26.50 -18.13
CA THR A 220 -27.27 26.54 -18.96
C THR A 220 -27.41 25.23 -19.74
N PRO A 221 -28.57 24.57 -19.74
CA PRO A 221 -28.84 23.41 -20.59
C PRO A 221 -29.14 23.90 -22.02
N SER A 222 -28.24 23.62 -22.96
CA SER A 222 -28.55 23.79 -24.38
C SER A 222 -29.31 22.58 -24.87
N ALA A 223 -30.63 22.75 -25.01
CA ALA A 223 -31.54 21.82 -25.62
C ALA A 223 -31.08 21.43 -27.04
N PHE A 224 -30.93 20.13 -27.30
CA PHE A 224 -30.84 19.62 -28.66
C PHE A 224 -32.27 19.43 -29.20
N ILE A 225 -32.63 20.24 -30.19
CA ILE A 225 -33.86 20.10 -30.96
C ILE A 225 -33.76 18.82 -31.79
N ALA A 226 -34.43 17.76 -31.34
CA ALA A 226 -34.73 16.63 -32.20
C ALA A 226 -35.86 17.05 -33.16
N ASN A 227 -35.51 17.26 -34.43
CA ASN A 227 -36.50 17.41 -35.50
C ASN A 227 -37.35 16.13 -35.55
N SER A 228 -38.62 16.28 -35.19
CA SER A 228 -39.65 15.26 -35.29
C SER A 228 -40.18 15.22 -36.72
N THR A 229 -39.88 14.15 -37.45
CA THR A 229 -40.78 13.64 -38.48
C THR A 229 -41.50 12.42 -37.92
N THR A 230 -42.83 12.49 -38.01
CA THR A 230 -43.83 11.61 -37.41
C THR A 230 -43.68 10.12 -37.78
N PRO A 231 -44.04 9.19 -36.88
CA PRO A 231 -43.91 7.76 -37.08
C PRO A 231 -45.11 7.16 -37.84
N SER A 232 -44.83 6.39 -38.89
CA SER A 232 -45.75 5.36 -39.36
C SER A 232 -45.54 4.08 -38.56
N THR A 233 -46.65 3.57 -38.06
CA THR A 233 -46.86 2.29 -37.40
C THR A 233 -46.16 1.11 -38.06
N SER A 234 -45.27 0.44 -37.33
CA SER A 234 -45.15 -1.02 -37.36
C SER A 234 -44.57 -1.51 -36.03
N SER A 235 -45.44 -2.19 -35.29
CA SER A 235 -45.16 -3.08 -34.17
C SER A 235 -43.99 -4.02 -34.46
N GLY A 236 -42.93 -3.88 -33.66
CA GLY A 236 -41.77 -4.76 -33.63
C GLY A 236 -41.05 -4.55 -32.30
N SER A 237 -41.44 -5.33 -31.30
CA SER A 237 -40.80 -5.36 -30.00
C SER A 237 -39.36 -5.88 -30.17
N SER A 238 -38.41 -4.95 -30.27
CA SER A 238 -37.00 -5.23 -30.06
C SER A 238 -36.50 -4.24 -29.01
N SER A 239 -36.39 -4.73 -27.77
CA SER A 239 -35.50 -4.18 -26.77
C SER A 239 -34.13 -4.01 -27.41
N VAL A 240 -33.82 -2.80 -27.86
CA VAL A 240 -32.45 -2.43 -28.19
C VAL A 240 -31.68 -2.61 -26.89
N ALA A 241 -30.79 -3.58 -26.90
CA ALA A 241 -29.91 -3.89 -25.79
C ALA A 241 -29.25 -2.57 -25.36
N ARG A 242 -29.42 -2.23 -24.08
CA ARG A 242 -28.48 -1.37 -23.36
C ARG A 242 -27.18 -2.17 -23.31
N ASP A 243 -26.41 -2.15 -24.41
CA ASP A 243 -25.10 -2.78 -24.47
C ASP A 243 -24.18 -2.05 -23.47
N THR A 244 -24.17 -2.62 -22.27
CA THR A 244 -23.08 -2.70 -21.30
C THR A 244 -22.10 -1.53 -21.28
N VAL A 245 -22.51 -0.42 -20.66
CA VAL A 245 -21.53 0.41 -19.95
C VAL A 245 -20.90 -0.50 -18.89
N THR A 246 -19.60 -0.79 -19.02
CA THR A 246 -18.89 -1.59 -18.01
C THR A 246 -18.94 -0.81 -16.69
N GLY A 247 -19.73 -1.31 -15.74
CA GLY A 247 -19.82 -0.72 -14.40
C GLY A 247 -18.45 -0.64 -13.76
N LEU A 248 -18.22 0.41 -12.96
CA LEU A 248 -16.94 0.62 -12.27
C LEU A 248 -16.59 -0.55 -11.36
N HIS A 249 -17.59 -1.18 -10.73
CA HIS A 249 -17.41 -2.42 -9.97
C HIS A 249 -16.79 -3.56 -10.80
N ALA A 250 -17.19 -3.71 -12.07
CA ALA A 250 -16.67 -4.75 -12.96
C ALA A 250 -15.21 -4.48 -13.31
N ILE A 251 -14.85 -3.20 -13.53
CA ILE A 251 -13.46 -2.80 -13.78
C ILE A 251 -12.60 -3.11 -12.55
N ILE A 252 -13.01 -2.66 -11.37
CA ILE A 252 -12.28 -2.85 -10.11
C ILE A 252 -12.12 -4.33 -9.78
N SER A 253 -13.21 -5.10 -9.86
CA SER A 253 -13.21 -6.53 -9.54
C SER A 253 -12.37 -7.35 -10.51
N SER A 254 -12.31 -6.96 -11.78
CA SER A 254 -11.48 -7.63 -12.78
C SER A 254 -9.99 -7.29 -12.66
N ALA A 255 -9.65 -6.06 -12.27
CA ALA A 255 -8.27 -5.63 -12.11
C ALA A 255 -7.64 -6.12 -10.79
N VAL A 256 -8.39 -6.09 -9.68
CA VAL A 256 -7.85 -6.34 -8.33
C VAL A 256 -8.08 -7.79 -7.91
N ILE A 257 -7.36 -8.69 -8.56
CA ILE A 257 -7.36 -10.13 -8.25
C ILE A 257 -6.08 -10.47 -7.48
N SER A 258 -6.17 -11.35 -6.48
CA SER A 258 -4.98 -11.86 -5.82
C SER A 258 -4.36 -12.99 -6.65
N SER A 259 -3.04 -13.00 -6.82
CA SER A 259 -2.35 -14.04 -7.59
C SER A 259 -2.35 -15.41 -6.91
N ASP A 260 -2.71 -15.49 -5.62
CA ASP A 260 -2.48 -16.65 -4.74
C ASP A 260 -3.74 -17.09 -3.95
N ARG A 261 -4.85 -16.34 -4.07
CA ARG A 261 -6.16 -16.64 -3.44
C ARG A 261 -7.29 -16.30 -4.40
N ASP A 262 -8.31 -17.16 -4.46
CA ASP A 262 -9.59 -16.89 -5.15
C ASP A 262 -10.43 -15.77 -4.49
N ALA A 263 -9.83 -14.95 -3.62
CA ALA A 263 -10.51 -13.90 -2.87
C ALA A 263 -10.01 -12.50 -3.30
N PRO A 264 -10.92 -11.52 -3.44
CA PRO A 264 -10.55 -10.15 -3.77
C PRO A 264 -9.72 -9.49 -2.67
N ARG A 265 -8.80 -8.60 -3.05
CA ARG A 265 -7.97 -7.80 -2.12
C ARG A 265 -8.61 -6.47 -1.73
N TYR A 266 -9.89 -6.29 -2.02
CA TYR A 266 -10.64 -5.09 -1.68
C TYR A 266 -11.72 -5.39 -0.64
N TYR A 267 -12.07 -4.39 0.16
CA TYR A 267 -13.11 -4.45 1.18
C TYR A 267 -14.29 -3.57 0.77
N THR A 268 -15.49 -4.13 0.87
CA THR A 268 -16.71 -3.55 0.30
C THR A 268 -17.75 -3.13 1.34
N PRO A 269 -18.79 -2.36 0.95
CA PRO A 269 -19.94 -2.09 1.81
C PRO A 269 -20.64 -3.36 2.31
N GLN A 270 -20.68 -4.42 1.48
CA GLN A 270 -21.25 -5.70 1.88
C GLN A 270 -20.40 -6.36 2.98
N ASN A 271 -19.06 -6.32 2.88
CA ASN A 271 -18.20 -6.80 3.96
C ASN A 271 -18.45 -6.04 5.26
N LEU A 272 -18.56 -4.71 5.19
CA LEU A 272 -18.86 -3.88 6.35
C LEU A 272 -20.22 -4.19 6.99
N SER A 273 -21.25 -4.42 6.17
CA SER A 273 -22.56 -4.84 6.67
C SER A 273 -22.46 -6.19 7.40
N ASN A 274 -21.75 -7.16 6.83
CA ASN A 274 -21.56 -8.48 7.44
C ASN A 274 -20.76 -8.41 8.75
N ASP A 275 -19.68 -7.65 8.79
CA ASP A 275 -18.85 -7.46 10.00
C ASP A 275 -19.68 -6.81 11.12
N ARG A 276 -20.53 -5.84 10.77
CA ARG A 276 -21.45 -5.17 11.70
C ARG A 276 -22.60 -6.06 12.17
N GLN A 277 -23.02 -7.05 11.39
CA GLN A 277 -24.07 -8.00 11.79
C GLN A 277 -23.51 -9.14 12.64
N ASN A 278 -22.28 -9.56 12.38
CA ASN A 278 -21.65 -10.72 13.04
C ASN A 278 -21.11 -10.43 14.45
N LEU A 279 -21.26 -9.19 14.96
CA LEU A 279 -20.99 -8.66 16.32
C LEU A 279 -20.20 -9.59 17.28
N THR A 280 -19.06 -10.06 16.80
CA THR A 280 -17.97 -10.63 17.59
C THR A 280 -16.84 -9.61 17.77
N PHE A 281 -16.99 -8.44 17.14
CA PHE A 281 -16.10 -7.30 17.22
C PHE A 281 -16.77 -6.16 18.03
N HIS A 282 -16.68 -6.31 19.35
CA HIS A 282 -16.91 -5.32 20.42
C HIS A 282 -18.32 -4.72 20.62
N ALA A 283 -18.95 -5.20 21.69
CA ALA A 283 -19.70 -4.35 22.62
C ALA A 283 -18.70 -3.55 23.47
N SER A 284 -18.55 -2.26 23.20
CA SER A 284 -18.29 -1.30 24.28
C SER A 284 -19.65 -0.74 24.69
N ASN A 285 -20.01 -0.93 25.96
CA ASN A 285 -21.22 -0.33 26.53
C ASN A 285 -21.05 1.19 26.56
N SER A 286 -21.33 1.89 25.46
CA SER A 286 -21.67 3.30 25.51
C SER A 286 -23.20 3.40 25.51
N THR A 287 -23.75 3.78 26.66
CA THR A 287 -25.19 4.02 26.83
C THR A 287 -25.60 5.41 26.31
N ASP A 288 -24.84 6.01 25.41
CA ASP A 288 -25.10 7.37 24.92
C ASP A 288 -25.80 7.30 23.55
N SER A 289 -27.08 6.94 23.59
CA SER A 289 -27.90 6.67 22.39
C SER A 289 -28.52 7.92 21.78
N THR A 290 -27.94 9.11 21.95
CA THR A 290 -28.57 10.35 21.46
C THR A 290 -27.81 11.18 20.42
N THR A 291 -26.56 10.87 20.06
CA THR A 291 -25.88 11.58 18.95
C THR A 291 -24.81 10.74 18.23
N HIS A 292 -25.25 9.86 17.33
CA HIS A 292 -24.53 9.20 16.20
C HIS A 292 -24.56 7.66 16.25
N PRO A 293 -25.11 6.96 15.23
CA PRO A 293 -25.10 5.51 15.16
C PRO A 293 -23.75 5.03 14.62
N ASN A 294 -22.67 5.21 15.38
CA ASN A 294 -21.32 4.82 14.96
C ASN A 294 -21.04 3.36 15.32
N LEU A 295 -21.51 2.44 14.47
CA LEU A 295 -20.96 1.08 14.48
C LEU A 295 -19.50 1.13 14.02
N PRO A 296 -18.54 0.56 14.78
CA PRO A 296 -17.12 0.74 14.55
C PRO A 296 -16.68 0.19 13.19
N TRP A 297 -15.69 0.84 12.59
CA TRP A 297 -14.97 0.29 11.43
C TRP A 297 -14.05 -0.85 11.88
N PRO A 298 -13.65 -1.78 10.99
CA PRO A 298 -12.68 -2.82 11.33
C PRO A 298 -11.33 -2.25 11.76
N ASN A 299 -10.60 -3.04 12.56
CA ASN A 299 -9.20 -2.75 12.84
C ASN A 299 -8.34 -2.96 11.59
N TRP A 300 -7.30 -2.14 11.45
CA TRP A 300 -6.37 -2.21 10.32
C TRP A 300 -5.72 -3.61 10.17
N LEU A 301 -5.25 -4.20 11.27
CA LEU A 301 -4.56 -5.49 11.24
C LEU A 301 -5.47 -6.63 10.76
N ASP A 302 -6.74 -6.59 11.15
CA ASP A 302 -7.69 -7.66 10.80
C ASP A 302 -7.94 -7.68 9.29
N LEU A 303 -8.05 -6.51 8.66
CA LEU A 303 -8.16 -6.37 7.21
C LEU A 303 -6.91 -6.88 6.50
N VAL A 304 -5.72 -6.44 6.93
CA VAL A 304 -4.45 -6.86 6.30
C VAL A 304 -4.22 -8.37 6.43
N LYS A 305 -4.56 -8.99 7.59
CA LYS A 305 -4.48 -10.45 7.77
C LYS A 305 -5.45 -11.22 6.86
N GLN A 306 -6.59 -10.63 6.52
CA GLN A 306 -7.54 -11.18 5.56
C GLN A 306 -7.07 -11.03 4.11
N GLY A 307 -6.05 -10.20 3.85
CA GLY A 307 -5.52 -9.92 2.51
C GLY A 307 -6.17 -8.69 1.85
N VAL A 308 -6.91 -7.89 2.61
CA VAL A 308 -7.47 -6.63 2.14
C VAL A 308 -6.38 -5.56 2.10
N GLN A 309 -6.26 -4.89 0.96
CA GLN A 309 -5.38 -3.74 0.75
C GLN A 309 -6.07 -2.56 0.05
N LEU A 310 -7.33 -2.68 -0.40
CA LEU A 310 -8.03 -1.62 -1.13
C LEU A 310 -9.43 -1.36 -0.58
N LEU A 311 -9.80 -0.09 -0.40
CA LEU A 311 -11.19 0.34 -0.24
C LEU A 311 -11.50 1.37 -1.32
N VAL A 312 -12.65 1.25 -1.98
CA VAL A 312 -13.07 2.18 -3.04
C VAL A 312 -14.36 2.86 -2.66
N GLY A 313 -14.44 4.18 -2.78
CA GLY A 313 -15.67 4.94 -2.55
C GLY A 313 -15.91 6.01 -3.60
N PHE A 314 -17.14 6.47 -3.70
CA PHE A 314 -17.47 7.65 -4.50
C PHE A 314 -17.12 8.94 -3.75
N GLY A 315 -16.79 9.98 -4.52
CA GLY A 315 -16.57 11.33 -4.01
C GLY A 315 -17.62 12.29 -4.53
N GLU A 316 -17.17 13.33 -5.23
CA GLU A 316 -18.04 14.26 -5.95
C GLU A 316 -18.60 13.61 -7.20
N ASN A 317 -19.88 13.84 -7.51
CA ASN A 317 -20.50 13.35 -8.73
C ASN A 317 -21.20 14.53 -9.42
N THR A 318 -20.72 14.87 -10.61
CA THR A 318 -21.27 15.94 -11.46
C THR A 318 -21.96 15.41 -12.70
N LEU A 319 -22.06 14.08 -12.83
CA LEU A 319 -22.76 13.45 -13.95
C LEU A 319 -24.27 13.68 -13.85
N PRO A 320 -24.95 13.85 -14.99
CA PRO A 320 -26.40 13.77 -15.04
C PRO A 320 -26.91 12.40 -14.57
N ASP A 321 -28.07 12.37 -13.90
CA ASP A 321 -28.69 11.13 -13.37
C ASP A 321 -28.86 10.00 -14.41
N HIS A 322 -28.91 10.35 -15.70
CA HIS A 322 -29.08 9.42 -16.81
C HIS A 322 -27.77 8.96 -17.45
N ALA A 323 -26.62 9.56 -17.10
CA ALA A 323 -25.33 9.25 -17.70
C ALA A 323 -24.69 8.00 -17.08
N TYR A 324 -24.81 7.85 -15.76
CA TYR A 324 -24.30 6.68 -15.04
C TYR A 324 -25.05 6.47 -13.72
N ASP A 325 -25.49 5.24 -13.47
CA ASP A 325 -26.22 4.86 -12.25
C ASP A 325 -25.26 4.21 -11.25
N THR A 326 -24.83 4.97 -10.25
CA THR A 326 -23.91 4.51 -9.20
C THR A 326 -24.51 3.46 -8.27
N SER A 327 -25.84 3.26 -8.28
CA SER A 327 -26.49 2.24 -7.46
C SER A 327 -26.10 0.81 -7.89
N GLN A 328 -25.68 0.65 -9.14
CA GLN A 328 -25.19 -0.63 -9.68
C GLN A 328 -23.87 -1.08 -9.05
N ASP A 329 -23.12 -0.15 -8.44
CA ASP A 329 -21.84 -0.44 -7.79
C ASP A 329 -21.95 -0.56 -6.26
N ALA A 330 -23.15 -0.44 -5.69
CA ALA A 330 -23.35 -0.29 -4.24
C ALA A 330 -22.82 -1.46 -3.39
N ASP A 331 -22.69 -2.66 -3.97
CA ASP A 331 -22.14 -3.84 -3.29
C ASP A 331 -20.60 -3.83 -3.24
N THR A 332 -19.93 -3.05 -4.11
CA THR A 332 -18.47 -3.01 -4.26
C THR A 332 -17.87 -1.67 -3.82
N ILE A 333 -18.52 -0.55 -4.16
CA ILE A 333 -18.01 0.81 -3.98
C ILE A 333 -18.82 1.51 -2.89
N PHE A 334 -18.14 2.05 -1.89
CA PHE A 334 -18.74 2.84 -0.82
C PHE A 334 -19.43 4.10 -1.36
N ASN A 335 -20.54 4.49 -0.74
CA ASN A 335 -21.21 5.73 -1.13
C ASN A 335 -20.36 6.95 -0.73
N SER A 336 -20.75 8.14 -1.20
CA SER A 336 -19.98 9.37 -1.00
C SER A 336 -19.93 9.89 0.45
N THR A 337 -20.66 9.24 1.37
CA THR A 337 -20.69 9.58 2.79
C THR A 337 -19.96 8.57 3.66
N ASP A 338 -19.82 7.32 3.24
CA ASP A 338 -19.24 6.26 4.09
C ASP A 338 -17.75 6.49 4.38
N LEU A 339 -16.96 6.82 3.34
CA LEU A 339 -15.52 7.05 3.45
C LEU A 339 -15.16 8.53 3.63
N ARG A 340 -16.14 9.42 3.82
CA ARG A 340 -15.91 10.86 3.95
C ARG A 340 -16.10 11.31 5.39
N THR A 341 -15.30 12.29 5.83
CA THR A 341 -15.61 13.03 7.07
C THR A 341 -16.98 13.69 6.92
N GLY A 342 -17.75 13.73 8.01
CA GLY A 342 -19.08 14.31 8.03
C GLY A 342 -19.14 15.68 7.35
N TRP A 343 -20.17 15.89 6.52
CA TRP A 343 -20.77 17.10 5.91
C TRP A 343 -19.94 18.39 5.62
N TYR A 344 -18.84 18.69 6.31
CA TYR A 344 -18.03 19.90 6.19
C TYR A 344 -16.53 19.55 6.27
N MET A 345 -15.83 19.60 5.13
CA MET A 345 -14.36 19.57 5.12
C MET A 345 -13.84 20.95 5.53
N HIS A 346 -13.12 21.01 6.64
CA HIS A 346 -12.40 22.21 7.05
C HIS A 346 -11.19 22.45 6.13
N THR A 347 -10.79 23.71 6.03
CA THR A 347 -9.65 24.10 5.21
C THR A 347 -8.40 24.35 6.05
N ALA A 348 -7.21 24.31 5.43
CA ALA A 348 -5.96 24.71 6.07
C ALA A 348 -6.00 26.13 6.66
N ALA A 349 -6.83 27.03 6.13
CA ALA A 349 -7.04 28.37 6.67
C ALA A 349 -7.68 28.36 8.07
N ASN A 350 -8.50 27.35 8.37
CA ASN A 350 -9.14 27.17 9.68
C ASN A 350 -8.15 26.77 10.79
N LEU A 351 -6.91 26.38 10.47
CA LEU A 351 -5.88 26.04 11.46
C LEU A 351 -5.53 27.21 12.39
N THR A 352 -5.83 28.45 12.00
CA THR A 352 -5.70 29.63 12.87
C THR A 352 -6.68 29.62 14.04
N GLN A 353 -7.81 28.92 13.89
CA GLN A 353 -8.87 28.78 14.91
C GLN A 353 -8.63 27.59 15.84
N LEU A 354 -7.61 26.78 15.54
CA LEU A 354 -7.29 25.59 16.30
C LEU A 354 -6.61 26.02 17.61
N SER A 355 -7.39 26.07 18.69
CA SER A 355 -6.87 26.32 20.03
C SER A 355 -6.27 25.03 20.59
N SER A 356 -4.96 25.01 20.83
CA SER A 356 -4.36 24.06 21.77
C SER A 356 -4.94 24.36 23.16
N PRO A 357 -5.48 23.38 23.91
CA PRO A 357 -5.27 21.93 23.80
C PRO A 357 -6.37 21.13 23.10
N ASP A 358 -7.53 21.72 22.81
CA ASP A 358 -8.75 20.94 22.52
C ASP A 358 -8.78 20.32 21.12
N CYS A 359 -7.90 20.78 20.21
CA CYS A 359 -7.83 20.33 18.82
C CYS A 359 -9.19 20.35 18.08
N ALA A 360 -10.16 21.10 18.61
CA ALA A 360 -11.51 21.19 18.08
C ALA A 360 -11.59 22.36 17.09
N LEU A 361 -12.29 22.13 15.97
CA LEU A 361 -12.56 23.19 14.99
C LEU A 361 -14.05 23.52 14.97
N PRO A 362 -14.43 24.82 14.92
CA PRO A 362 -15.83 25.22 14.86
C PRO A 362 -16.45 24.78 13.54
N ARG A 363 -17.57 24.06 13.58
CA ARG A 363 -18.38 23.75 12.38
C ARG A 363 -19.11 25.03 11.99
N ASN A 364 -18.85 25.51 10.77
CA ASN A 364 -19.40 26.78 10.31
C ASN A 364 -20.90 26.59 10.00
N THR A 365 -21.79 27.01 10.91
CA THR A 365 -23.23 27.13 10.64
C THR A 365 -23.69 28.55 10.88
N SER A 366 -24.36 29.12 9.89
CA SER A 366 -25.04 30.42 9.95
C SER A 366 -26.32 30.40 10.82
N LEU A 367 -26.39 29.52 11.82
CA LEU A 367 -27.50 29.40 12.77
C LEU A 367 -26.97 28.92 14.12
N GLU A 368 -27.63 29.40 15.18
CA GLU A 368 -27.28 29.51 16.60
C GLU A 368 -26.83 28.22 17.37
N ASN A 369 -26.46 27.14 16.68
CA ASN A 369 -25.89 25.92 17.27
C ASN A 369 -24.58 25.51 16.56
N THR A 370 -23.47 26.18 16.89
CA THR A 370 -22.13 25.74 16.48
C THR A 370 -21.82 24.36 17.06
N THR A 371 -21.85 23.34 16.21
CA THR A 371 -21.23 22.04 16.52
C THR A 371 -19.73 22.13 16.23
N TYR A 372 -18.90 21.27 16.81
CA TYR A 372 -17.45 21.26 16.54
C TYR A 372 -17.09 19.99 15.77
N ALA A 373 -16.22 20.10 14.75
CA ALA A 373 -15.57 18.93 14.19
C ALA A 373 -14.47 18.51 15.16
N SER A 374 -14.53 17.26 15.59
CA SER A 374 -13.63 16.69 16.57
C SER A 374 -12.61 15.78 15.87
N PRO A 375 -11.36 15.70 16.34
CA PRO A 375 -10.44 14.65 15.90
C PRO A 375 -10.88 13.24 16.32
N TYR A 376 -11.93 13.13 17.15
CA TYR A 376 -12.60 11.88 17.45
C TYR A 376 -13.75 11.53 16.48
N ASP A 377 -14.05 12.39 15.50
CA ASP A 377 -14.97 12.05 14.44
C ASP A 377 -14.32 11.02 13.50
N PRO A 378 -15.08 10.08 12.91
CA PRO A 378 -14.55 9.20 11.87
C PRO A 378 -13.99 10.00 10.69
N TRP A 379 -12.84 9.55 10.16
CA TRP A 379 -12.20 10.12 8.97
C TRP A 379 -11.82 11.60 9.09
N PRO A 380 -11.16 12.06 10.17
CA PRO A 380 -10.91 13.49 10.38
C PRO A 380 -9.96 14.04 9.32
N TYR A 381 -10.45 14.80 8.33
CA TYR A 381 -9.63 15.38 7.25
C TYR A 381 -9.60 16.91 7.29
N LEU A 382 -8.46 17.48 6.92
CA LEU A 382 -8.30 18.90 6.63
C LEU A 382 -7.80 19.07 5.19
N ARG A 383 -8.53 19.84 4.39
CA ARG A 383 -8.17 20.09 2.98
C ARG A 383 -7.40 21.40 2.85
N ASP A 384 -6.37 21.44 2.01
CA ASP A 384 -5.81 22.73 1.59
C ASP A 384 -6.68 23.42 0.52
N THR A 385 -6.27 24.61 0.11
CA THR A 385 -6.85 25.29 -1.06
C THR A 385 -5.76 26.03 -1.83
N ARG A 386 -6.03 26.47 -3.04
CA ARG A 386 -5.07 27.30 -3.80
C ARG A 386 -4.68 28.60 -3.08
N SER A 387 -5.58 29.18 -2.29
CA SER A 387 -5.33 30.42 -1.52
C SER A 387 -4.63 30.16 -0.19
N ALA A 388 -4.72 28.94 0.35
CA ALA A 388 -4.06 28.52 1.58
C ALA A 388 -3.51 27.09 1.40
N PRO A 389 -2.42 26.91 0.62
CA PRO A 389 -1.78 25.61 0.45
C PRO A 389 -1.14 25.15 1.76
N PHE A 390 -1.07 23.85 1.97
CA PHE A 390 -0.33 23.33 3.11
C PHE A 390 1.16 23.62 2.99
N THR A 391 1.74 24.09 4.09
CA THR A 391 3.17 24.12 4.39
C THR A 391 3.50 23.06 5.43
N TYR A 392 4.77 22.67 5.57
CA TYR A 392 5.22 21.72 6.59
C TYR A 392 4.68 22.03 8.00
N ASN A 393 4.77 23.28 8.45
CA ASN A 393 4.29 23.68 9.77
C ASN A 393 2.76 23.56 9.92
N THR A 394 2.01 23.91 8.87
CA THR A 394 0.53 23.75 8.90
C THR A 394 0.10 22.30 8.83
N ILE A 395 0.83 21.44 8.10
CA ILE A 395 0.58 20.00 8.09
C ILE A 395 0.81 19.44 9.49
N GLN A 396 1.93 19.78 10.11
CA GLN A 396 2.25 19.36 11.47
C GLN A 396 1.20 19.77 12.50
N LYS A 397 0.67 20.99 12.40
CA LYS A 397 -0.44 21.43 13.26
C LYS A 397 -1.71 20.58 13.08
N ALA A 398 -2.09 20.30 11.83
CA ALA A 398 -3.24 19.44 11.51
C ALA A 398 -3.04 18.02 12.05
N VAL A 399 -1.90 17.44 11.72
CA VAL A 399 -1.51 16.05 11.99
C VAL A 399 -1.35 15.80 13.48
N ASN A 400 -0.71 16.70 14.24
CA ASN A 400 -0.60 16.58 15.70
C ASN A 400 -1.97 16.60 16.38
N CYS A 401 -2.95 17.28 15.78
CA CYS A 401 -4.33 17.24 16.24
C CYS A 401 -5.15 16.05 15.71
N GLY A 402 -4.55 15.10 15.00
CA GLY A 402 -5.24 13.92 14.49
C GLY A 402 -5.96 14.12 13.16
N TYR A 403 -5.84 15.28 12.51
CA TYR A 403 -6.43 15.48 11.19
C TYR A 403 -5.50 14.98 10.08
N SER A 404 -6.03 14.10 9.25
CA SER A 404 -5.38 13.65 8.02
C SER A 404 -5.33 14.80 6.99
N PRO A 405 -4.15 15.15 6.45
CA PRO A 405 -4.04 16.21 5.47
C PRO A 405 -4.54 15.73 4.10
N PHE A 406 -5.34 16.56 3.45
CA PHE A 406 -5.82 16.35 2.09
C PHE A 406 -5.28 17.46 1.17
N PHE A 407 -4.34 17.06 0.32
CA PHE A 407 -3.61 17.89 -0.64
C PHE A 407 -4.38 17.99 -1.96
N THR A 408 -4.79 19.20 -2.31
CA THR A 408 -5.63 19.55 -3.45
C THR A 408 -5.15 20.80 -4.19
N ALA A 409 -4.31 21.63 -3.55
CA ALA A 409 -3.76 22.80 -4.19
C ALA A 409 -2.85 22.40 -5.35
N SER A 410 -3.15 22.87 -6.56
CA SER A 410 -2.33 22.63 -7.76
C SER A 410 -1.06 23.47 -7.82
N ASN A 411 -0.86 24.40 -6.87
CA ASN A 411 0.26 25.37 -6.85
C ASN A 411 1.48 24.87 -6.05
N TYR A 412 1.59 23.56 -5.83
CA TYR A 412 2.88 22.95 -5.45
C TYR A 412 3.90 23.00 -6.59
N THR A 413 3.46 23.38 -7.78
CA THR A 413 4.29 23.67 -8.94
C THR A 413 4.15 25.17 -9.23
N ALA A 414 5.22 25.95 -9.05
CA ALA A 414 5.18 27.36 -9.43
C ALA A 414 4.88 27.46 -10.93
N SER A 415 3.89 28.28 -11.31
CA SER A 415 3.28 28.34 -12.64
C SER A 415 4.19 28.76 -13.80
N ASN A 416 5.51 28.92 -13.59
CA ASN A 416 6.50 29.26 -14.62
C ASN A 416 7.70 28.29 -14.67
N ALA A 417 7.70 27.20 -13.90
CA ALA A 417 8.73 26.18 -14.02
C ALA A 417 8.28 25.11 -15.04
N THR A 418 8.88 25.12 -16.23
CA THR A 418 8.96 23.91 -17.06
C THR A 418 9.46 22.77 -16.20
N PHE A 419 8.65 21.69 -16.09
CA PHE A 419 8.90 20.44 -15.36
C PHE A 419 10.39 20.18 -15.14
N ALA A 420 10.87 20.61 -13.98
CA ALA A 420 12.18 20.29 -13.48
C ALA A 420 11.99 19.31 -12.33
N VAL A 421 13.02 18.52 -12.07
CA VAL A 421 13.20 17.55 -10.99
C VAL A 421 12.82 18.07 -9.57
N ASN A 422 12.45 19.35 -9.42
CA ASN A 422 11.99 19.99 -8.20
C ASN A 422 10.49 19.78 -7.85
N ASP A 423 9.64 19.29 -8.77
CA ASP A 423 8.21 19.07 -8.44
C ASP A 423 7.99 17.87 -7.49
N THR A 424 8.88 16.87 -7.53
CA THR A 424 8.83 15.71 -6.61
C THR A 424 9.13 16.10 -5.17
N ALA A 425 9.89 17.19 -4.95
CA ALA A 425 10.27 17.64 -3.61
C ALA A 425 9.03 18.04 -2.78
N HIS A 426 8.05 18.74 -3.38
CA HIS A 426 6.85 19.17 -2.64
C HIS A 426 5.89 18.02 -2.32
N TRP A 427 5.77 17.02 -3.19
CA TRP A 427 4.95 15.84 -2.88
C TRP A 427 5.57 15.00 -1.76
N ALA A 428 6.89 14.98 -1.66
CA ALA A 428 7.59 14.42 -0.51
C ALA A 428 7.38 15.28 0.76
N ASP A 429 7.41 16.61 0.68
CA ASP A 429 7.13 17.53 1.82
C ASP A 429 5.83 17.19 2.52
N ASN A 430 4.81 16.96 1.72
CA ASN A 430 3.45 16.68 2.16
C ASN A 430 3.41 15.41 3.03
N VAL A 431 4.07 14.33 2.59
CA VAL A 431 4.12 13.08 3.35
C VAL A 431 5.06 13.20 4.55
N LEU A 432 6.22 13.84 4.40
CA LEU A 432 7.16 14.05 5.52
C LEU A 432 6.54 14.92 6.63
N GLY A 433 5.71 15.89 6.25
CA GLY A 433 4.90 16.69 7.15
C GLY A 433 3.83 15.89 7.89
N SER A 434 3.48 14.67 7.44
CA SER A 434 2.52 13.78 8.10
C SER A 434 3.11 12.91 9.21
N ILE A 435 4.42 13.01 9.45
CA ILE A 435 5.09 12.29 10.52
C ILE A 435 4.81 12.99 11.86
N TRP A 436 4.04 12.35 12.74
CA TRP A 436 3.68 12.83 14.08
C TRP A 436 4.50 12.18 15.22
N THR A 437 5.16 11.06 14.93
CA THR A 437 5.88 10.23 15.92
C THR A 437 7.31 10.75 16.17
N TRP A 438 8.25 10.32 15.34
CA TRP A 438 9.67 10.56 15.49
C TRP A 438 10.06 11.99 15.13
N ASP A 439 11.06 12.52 15.84
CA ASP A 439 11.71 13.76 15.46
C ASP A 439 12.51 13.59 14.17
N VAL A 440 12.90 14.72 13.60
CA VAL A 440 13.67 14.78 12.37
C VAL A 440 15.00 14.07 12.59
N SER A 441 15.39 13.19 11.65
CA SER A 441 16.58 12.33 11.74
C SER A 441 16.54 11.27 12.86
N GLU A 442 15.37 11.01 13.43
CA GLU A 442 15.12 9.88 14.32
C GLU A 442 14.23 8.83 13.60
N PRO A 443 14.25 7.56 14.02
CA PRO A 443 15.10 7.00 15.08
C PRO A 443 16.57 6.82 14.67
N LYS A 444 17.49 7.20 15.56
CA LYS A 444 18.90 6.87 15.39
C LYS A 444 19.15 5.38 15.63
N MET A 445 19.66 4.73 14.59
CA MET A 445 20.09 3.34 14.67
C MET A 445 21.22 3.16 15.69
N GLY A 446 21.26 2.01 16.33
CA GLY A 446 22.32 1.63 17.28
C GLY A 446 22.63 0.15 17.18
N THR A 447 23.79 -0.24 17.69
CA THR A 447 24.20 -1.65 17.79
C THR A 447 23.48 -2.40 18.90
N ASN A 448 22.96 -1.67 19.89
CA ASN A 448 22.17 -2.19 21.00
C ASN A 448 20.69 -1.84 20.80
N PRO A 449 19.77 -2.63 21.40
CA PRO A 449 18.36 -2.28 21.44
C PRO A 449 18.15 -0.84 21.92
N ARG A 450 17.32 -0.11 21.18
CA ARG A 450 16.98 1.28 21.47
C ARG A 450 15.56 1.36 21.99
N CYS A 451 15.32 2.32 22.87
CA CYS A 451 14.02 2.58 23.43
C CYS A 451 13.58 4.01 23.09
N ALA A 452 12.29 4.18 22.84
CA ALA A 452 11.73 5.46 22.42
C ALA A 452 11.47 6.35 23.63
N MET A 453 11.86 7.61 23.50
CA MET A 453 11.69 8.65 24.50
C MET A 453 10.91 9.80 23.89
N MET A 454 9.85 10.27 24.56
CA MET A 454 9.12 11.45 24.14
C MET A 454 9.80 12.71 24.69
N GLN A 455 9.90 13.73 23.83
CA GLN A 455 10.58 14.98 24.14
C GLN A 455 9.62 16.05 24.64
N GLU A 456 10.02 16.74 25.70
CA GLU A 456 9.21 17.78 26.34
C GLU A 456 9.04 19.05 25.49
N TRP A 457 9.89 19.35 24.50
CA TRP A 457 9.80 20.63 23.76
C TRP A 457 8.94 20.59 22.50
N ASN A 458 8.68 19.41 21.94
CA ASN A 458 7.91 19.28 20.71
C ASN A 458 6.98 18.06 20.68
N GLY A 459 7.00 17.21 21.71
CA GLY A 459 6.16 16.01 21.79
C GLY A 459 6.56 14.91 20.81
N ARG A 460 7.68 15.06 20.12
CA ARG A 460 8.19 14.04 19.20
C ARG A 460 9.12 13.07 19.89
N TRP A 461 9.33 11.94 19.25
CA TRP A 461 10.06 10.82 19.80
C TRP A 461 11.50 10.79 19.31
N ARG A 462 12.39 10.29 20.16
CA ARG A 462 13.79 10.03 19.83
C ARG A 462 14.23 8.68 20.36
N ALA A 463 15.21 8.07 19.69
CA ALA A 463 15.77 6.81 20.14
C ALA A 463 16.88 7.07 21.18
N GLY A 464 16.89 6.29 22.26
CA GLY A 464 17.93 6.36 23.28
C GLY A 464 18.29 5.00 23.89
N ASP A 465 19.24 5.02 24.82
CA ASP A 465 19.68 3.83 25.54
C ASP A 465 18.61 3.41 26.56
N CYS A 466 18.13 2.16 26.45
CA CYS A 466 17.10 1.59 27.31
C CYS A 466 17.47 1.55 28.80
N THR A 467 18.75 1.69 29.14
CA THR A 467 19.25 1.71 30.53
C THR A 467 19.14 3.08 31.20
N THR A 468 18.86 4.13 30.42
CA THR A 468 18.67 5.51 30.93
C THR A 468 17.55 5.56 31.96
N LEU A 469 17.75 6.32 33.04
CA LEU A 469 16.74 6.51 34.07
C LEU A 469 15.86 7.70 33.71
N LEU A 470 14.62 7.45 33.31
CA LEU A 470 13.63 8.49 32.95
C LEU A 470 12.32 8.26 33.70
N ARG A 471 11.50 9.31 33.77
CA ARG A 471 10.10 9.20 34.18
C ARG A 471 9.29 8.47 33.11
N VAL A 472 8.22 7.81 33.52
CA VAL A 472 7.43 6.92 32.68
C VAL A 472 6.08 7.55 32.37
N ALA A 473 5.70 7.54 31.08
CA ALA A 473 4.35 7.87 30.66
C ALA A 473 3.43 6.66 30.81
N CYS A 474 2.40 6.81 31.65
CA CYS A 474 1.46 5.76 31.97
C CYS A 474 0.07 6.12 31.45
N ARG A 475 -0.55 5.21 30.69
CA ARG A 475 -1.89 5.38 30.12
C ARG A 475 -2.93 4.69 30.99
N HIS A 476 -4.10 5.30 31.14
CA HIS A 476 -5.20 4.68 31.87
C HIS A 476 -5.73 3.45 31.13
N VAL A 477 -6.01 2.36 31.86
CA VAL A 477 -6.37 1.07 31.25
C VAL A 477 -7.68 1.13 30.45
N ASN A 478 -8.66 1.90 30.93
CA ASN A 478 -10.00 1.98 30.33
C ASN A 478 -10.25 3.25 29.51
N ASP A 479 -9.31 4.20 29.50
CA ASP A 479 -9.51 5.50 28.87
C ASP A 479 -8.22 5.90 28.15
N THR A 480 -8.21 5.76 26.82
CA THR A 480 -7.03 5.99 26.00
C THR A 480 -6.60 7.46 25.96
N SER A 481 -7.48 8.36 26.41
CA SER A 481 -7.21 9.80 26.45
C SER A 481 -6.45 10.26 27.70
N LYS A 482 -6.38 9.41 28.74
CA LYS A 482 -5.83 9.77 30.04
C LYS A 482 -4.42 9.25 30.23
N TRP A 483 -3.52 10.18 30.53
CA TRP A 483 -2.10 9.93 30.78
C TRP A 483 -1.67 10.53 32.12
N VAL A 484 -0.70 9.88 32.76
CA VAL A 484 -0.01 10.38 33.96
C VAL A 484 1.49 10.08 33.85
N LEU A 485 2.31 10.87 34.55
CA LEU A 485 3.75 10.69 34.60
C LEU A 485 4.18 10.19 35.98
N THR A 486 5.09 9.23 36.05
CA THR A 486 5.62 8.76 37.34
C THR A 486 6.49 9.83 37.99
N GLY A 487 6.51 9.92 39.32
CA GLY A 487 7.47 10.79 40.03
C GLY A 487 8.89 10.22 40.08
N THR A 488 9.03 8.90 39.92
CA THR A 488 10.32 8.19 39.99
C THR A 488 10.95 8.00 38.60
N TYR A 489 12.28 8.00 38.58
CA TYR A 489 13.10 7.69 37.41
C TYR A 489 13.50 6.22 37.40
N VAL A 490 13.25 5.53 36.29
CA VAL A 490 13.53 4.10 36.14
C VAL A 490 14.07 3.78 34.73
N SER A 491 14.75 2.65 34.59
CA SER A 491 15.12 2.13 33.26
C SER A 491 13.89 1.63 32.50
N TYR A 492 14.00 1.50 31.18
CA TYR A 492 12.88 1.06 30.33
C TYR A 492 12.30 -0.28 30.78
N GLU A 493 13.15 -1.25 31.13
CA GLU A 493 12.71 -2.57 31.60
C GLU A 493 11.90 -2.48 32.91
N ARG A 494 12.27 -1.56 33.81
CA ARG A 494 11.58 -1.34 35.08
C ARG A 494 10.32 -0.47 34.94
N ALA A 495 10.15 0.22 33.82
CA ALA A 495 8.99 1.08 33.56
C ALA A 495 7.65 0.32 33.63
N PHE A 496 7.67 -0.97 33.28
CA PHE A 496 6.48 -1.85 33.33
C PHE A 496 5.89 -2.03 34.74
N ALA A 497 6.67 -1.78 35.80
CA ALA A 497 6.24 -1.87 37.19
C ALA A 497 6.14 -0.50 37.88
N ALA A 498 6.39 0.59 37.17
CA ALA A 498 6.47 1.93 37.76
C ALA A 498 5.14 2.70 37.75
N CYS A 499 4.18 2.29 36.92
CA CYS A 499 2.90 2.97 36.78
C CYS A 499 2.00 2.77 38.01
N PRO A 500 1.21 3.79 38.40
CA PRO A 500 0.27 3.69 39.51
C PRO A 500 -0.92 2.77 39.17
N ASP A 501 -1.71 2.42 40.18
CA ASP A 501 -2.93 1.62 40.01
C ASP A 501 -3.85 2.23 38.95
N GLN A 502 -4.48 1.37 38.13
CA GLN A 502 -5.34 1.74 36.98
C GLN A 502 -4.61 2.37 35.77
N TYR A 503 -3.29 2.49 35.83
CA TYR A 503 -2.47 2.94 34.72
C TYR A 503 -1.41 1.89 34.35
N VAL A 504 -1.05 1.86 33.08
CA VAL A 504 -0.07 0.92 32.53
C VAL A 504 0.93 1.65 31.64
N PHE A 505 2.14 1.10 31.55
CA PHE A 505 3.16 1.62 30.65
C PHE A 505 2.74 1.32 29.21
N ASP A 506 2.37 2.35 28.45
CA ASP A 506 1.84 2.22 27.09
C ASP A 506 2.44 3.30 26.17
N THR A 507 2.10 3.25 24.89
CA THR A 507 2.54 4.23 23.89
C THR A 507 1.32 4.84 23.17
N PRO A 508 1.38 6.13 22.78
CA PRO A 508 0.34 6.72 21.93
C PRO A 508 0.21 5.97 20.60
N ARG A 509 -1.03 5.66 20.20
CA ARG A 509 -1.32 4.84 19.01
C ARG A 509 -1.73 5.67 17.79
N ILE A 510 -2.24 6.86 18.04
CA ILE A 510 -2.66 7.84 17.04
C ILE A 510 -2.18 9.23 17.46
N ALA A 511 -2.12 10.16 16.51
CA ALA A 511 -1.52 11.48 16.74
C ALA A 511 -2.21 12.28 17.87
N ILE A 512 -3.54 12.17 18.00
CA ILE A 512 -4.26 12.85 19.10
C ILE A 512 -3.91 12.28 20.47
N GLU A 513 -3.63 10.97 20.59
CA GLU A 513 -3.13 10.39 21.85
C GLU A 513 -1.72 10.93 22.19
N ASN A 514 -0.89 11.15 21.17
CA ASN A 514 0.44 11.73 21.37
C ASN A 514 0.34 13.18 21.86
N GLN A 515 -0.58 13.94 21.27
CA GLN A 515 -0.83 15.32 21.68
C GLN A 515 -1.37 15.42 23.11
N GLN A 516 -2.23 14.49 23.55
CA GLN A 516 -2.71 14.43 24.94
C GLN A 516 -1.58 14.15 25.92
N LEU A 517 -0.71 13.16 25.63
CA LEU A 517 0.46 12.89 26.45
C LEU A 517 1.40 14.10 26.49
N TYR A 518 1.60 14.76 25.34
CA TYR A 518 2.41 15.97 25.26
C TYR A 518 1.88 17.08 26.15
N GLN A 519 0.56 17.26 26.22
CA GLN A 519 -0.08 18.24 27.10
C GLN A 519 0.15 17.92 28.57
N VAL A 520 0.06 16.65 28.96
CA VAL A 520 0.37 16.23 30.34
C VAL A 520 1.81 16.57 30.69
N ILE A 521 2.75 16.35 29.77
CA ILE A 521 4.17 16.74 29.94
C ILE A 521 4.33 18.27 30.09
N GLN A 522 3.62 19.07 29.28
CA GLN A 522 3.65 20.53 29.40
C GLN A 522 3.06 21.04 30.72
N GLN A 523 1.97 20.43 31.18
CA GLN A 523 1.32 20.80 32.43
C GLN A 523 2.20 20.46 33.64
N ASP A 524 2.85 19.30 33.62
CA ASP A 524 3.80 18.88 34.65
C ASP A 524 4.97 19.86 34.78
N ARG A 525 5.50 20.37 33.64
CA ARG A 525 6.52 21.42 33.63
C ARG A 525 6.05 22.73 34.28
N ALA A 526 4.79 23.12 34.09
CA ALA A 526 4.28 24.38 34.63
C ALA A 526 4.13 24.35 36.17
N ILE A 527 3.97 23.17 36.77
CA ILE A 527 3.82 22.99 38.21
C ILE A 527 5.16 23.11 38.95
N ASP A 528 6.24 22.77 38.27
CA ASP A 528 7.54 22.56 38.89
C ASP A 528 8.52 23.58 38.26
N LEU A 529 8.48 24.82 38.77
CA LEU A 529 9.32 25.95 38.31
C LEU A 529 10.48 26.26 39.27
N THR A 530 10.63 25.50 40.35
CA THR A 530 11.56 25.80 41.46
C THR A 530 12.76 24.87 41.56
N ASP A 531 12.90 23.91 40.64
CA ASP A 531 14.03 22.96 40.65
C ASP A 531 15.11 23.46 39.69
N THR A 532 16.31 23.67 40.23
CA THR A 532 17.49 24.16 39.51
C THR A 532 18.27 23.05 38.82
N ASP A 533 18.02 21.76 39.10
CA ASP A 533 18.66 20.61 38.42
C ASP A 533 17.97 20.22 37.10
N ARG A 534 16.90 20.95 36.74
CA ARG A 534 15.99 20.63 35.63
C ARG A 534 16.54 20.90 34.23
N ASP A 535 17.70 21.55 34.13
CA ASP A 535 18.36 21.86 32.85
C ASP A 535 19.06 20.64 32.23
N GLU A 536 19.18 19.52 32.97
CA GLU A 536 19.67 18.28 32.39
C GLU A 536 18.68 17.71 31.37
N LEU A 537 19.19 17.42 30.16
CA LEU A 537 18.40 16.88 29.05
C LEU A 537 17.59 15.62 29.42
N LEU A 538 18.06 14.82 30.38
CA LEU A 538 17.37 13.62 30.87
C LEU A 538 16.08 13.94 31.66
N HIS A 539 16.00 15.08 32.32
CA HIS A 539 14.79 15.53 33.03
C HIS A 539 13.67 15.97 32.05
N ARG A 540 13.99 16.08 30.76
CA ARG A 540 13.12 16.58 29.70
C ARG A 540 12.71 15.49 28.70
N LEU A 541 12.94 14.24 29.07
CA LEU A 541 12.66 13.04 28.29
C LEU A 541 11.83 12.06 29.11
N PHE A 542 10.86 11.42 28.47
CA PHE A 542 9.91 10.52 29.12
C PHE A 542 9.84 9.18 28.38
N TRP A 543 9.84 8.08 29.13
CA TRP A 543 9.65 6.76 28.55
C TRP A 543 8.23 6.61 28.00
N ILE A 544 8.13 6.14 26.76
CA ILE A 544 6.92 5.58 26.15
C ILE A 544 7.18 4.12 25.81
N ASN A 545 6.16 3.27 25.83
CA ASN A 545 6.34 1.82 25.65
C ASN A 545 6.57 1.46 24.17
N LEU A 546 7.76 1.77 23.66
CA LEU A 546 8.19 1.42 22.32
C LEU A 546 9.72 1.18 22.28
N ASN A 547 10.16 0.09 21.67
CA ASN A 547 11.58 -0.26 21.52
C ASN A 547 11.86 -0.91 20.15
N SER A 548 13.14 -1.01 19.77
CA SER A 548 13.58 -1.49 18.45
C SER A 548 13.38 -2.99 18.19
N GLY A 549 12.65 -3.72 19.04
CA GLY A 549 12.44 -5.17 18.94
C GLY A 549 13.74 -5.98 19.02
N THR A 550 13.63 -7.30 18.86
CA THR A 550 14.78 -8.22 18.95
C THR A 550 15.76 -8.06 17.79
N ASP A 551 15.26 -7.71 16.60
CA ASP A 551 16.04 -7.75 15.35
C ASP A 551 16.47 -6.35 14.89
N GLY A 552 16.11 -5.29 15.64
CA GLY A 552 16.44 -3.90 15.30
C GLY A 552 15.76 -3.37 14.03
N SER A 553 14.89 -4.17 13.40
CA SER A 553 14.29 -3.92 12.08
C SER A 553 12.93 -3.22 12.14
N CYS A 554 12.34 -3.08 13.33
CA CYS A 554 11.06 -2.39 13.55
C CYS A 554 10.96 -1.86 14.97
N TRP A 555 9.86 -1.16 15.27
CA TRP A 555 9.56 -0.67 16.60
C TRP A 555 8.32 -1.37 17.15
N VAL A 556 8.44 -1.94 18.35
CA VAL A 556 7.42 -2.77 18.99
C VAL A 556 7.07 -2.23 20.37
N VAL A 557 5.82 -2.46 20.76
CA VAL A 557 5.29 -2.13 22.09
C VAL A 557 5.38 -3.37 22.96
N GLY A 558 5.96 -3.28 24.16
CA GLY A 558 6.21 -4.41 25.05
C GLY A 558 7.66 -4.89 25.06
N LEU A 559 8.01 -5.76 26.02
CA LEU A 559 9.35 -6.34 26.14
C LEU A 559 9.47 -7.60 25.29
N ASN A 560 10.63 -7.78 24.64
CA ASN A 560 10.97 -8.98 23.87
C ASN A 560 9.95 -9.34 22.78
N GLU A 561 9.25 -8.34 22.26
CA GLU A 561 8.29 -8.51 21.18
C GLU A 561 9.00 -8.48 19.82
N SER A 562 8.39 -9.14 18.84
CA SER A 562 8.80 -9.11 17.44
C SER A 562 7.77 -8.38 16.59
N CYS A 563 8.17 -7.90 15.42
CA CYS A 563 7.23 -7.27 14.51
C CYS A 563 6.14 -8.27 14.11
N TRP A 564 4.87 -7.85 14.11
CA TRP A 564 3.74 -8.75 13.82
C TRP A 564 3.85 -9.43 12.45
N TRP A 565 4.55 -8.79 11.50
CA TRP A 565 4.77 -9.31 10.17
C TRP A 565 5.94 -10.32 10.07
N LEU A 566 6.96 -10.25 10.93
CA LEU A 566 8.09 -11.20 10.91
C LEU A 566 7.66 -12.64 11.20
N ASN A 567 6.65 -12.80 12.05
CA ASN A 567 6.10 -14.10 12.43
C ASN A 567 5.46 -14.85 11.23
N ASN A 568 5.02 -14.12 10.20
CA ASN A 568 4.40 -14.68 8.99
C ASN A 568 5.42 -15.00 7.89
N VAL A 569 6.54 -14.28 7.85
CA VAL A 569 7.65 -14.54 6.91
C VAL A 569 8.20 -15.95 7.16
N GLY A 570 8.37 -16.32 8.43
CA GLY A 570 8.78 -17.68 8.83
C GLY A 570 7.88 -18.79 8.27
N GLN A 571 6.57 -18.57 8.17
CA GLN A 571 5.64 -19.60 7.67
C GLN A 571 5.68 -19.78 6.15
N ARG A 572 5.83 -18.70 5.36
CA ARG A 572 5.95 -18.80 3.89
C ARG A 572 7.32 -19.36 3.48
N TYR A 573 8.42 -18.91 4.09
CA TYR A 573 9.75 -19.50 3.85
C TYR A 573 9.77 -20.99 4.23
N GLN A 574 9.14 -21.38 5.34
CA GLN A 574 9.01 -22.80 5.67
C GLN A 574 8.21 -23.59 4.63
N ARG A 575 7.18 -23.01 3.99
CA ARG A 575 6.45 -23.70 2.91
C ARG A 575 7.27 -23.82 1.63
N LEU A 576 7.96 -22.75 1.20
CA LEU A 576 8.84 -22.73 0.03
C LEU A 576 10.06 -23.66 0.19
N VAL A 577 10.65 -23.70 1.39
CA VAL A 577 11.74 -24.62 1.72
C VAL A 577 11.23 -26.05 1.82
N LYS A 578 10.03 -26.29 2.38
CA LYS A 578 9.43 -27.64 2.41
C LYS A 578 9.11 -28.16 1.01
N THR A 579 8.53 -27.37 0.12
CA THR A 579 8.19 -27.83 -1.24
C THR A 579 9.44 -28.13 -2.07
N SER A 580 10.46 -27.27 -2.01
CA SER A 580 11.74 -27.51 -2.71
C SER A 580 12.53 -28.69 -2.11
N ALA A 581 12.56 -28.85 -0.78
CA ALA A 581 13.21 -29.97 -0.12
C ALA A 581 12.50 -31.31 -0.42
N ILE A 582 11.17 -31.36 -0.40
CA ILE A 582 10.40 -32.56 -0.75
C ILE A 582 10.66 -32.95 -2.21
N ALA A 583 10.65 -31.99 -3.14
CA ALA A 583 10.98 -32.25 -4.54
C ALA A 583 12.41 -32.79 -4.70
N GLY A 584 13.39 -32.21 -3.99
CA GLY A 584 14.78 -32.69 -3.98
C GLY A 584 14.92 -34.12 -3.44
N VAL A 585 14.21 -34.46 -2.36
CA VAL A 585 14.19 -35.81 -1.79
C VAL A 585 13.56 -36.82 -2.75
N ILE A 586 12.45 -36.48 -3.42
CA ILE A 586 11.82 -37.34 -4.43
C ILE A 586 12.80 -37.62 -5.58
N ILE A 587 13.48 -36.59 -6.09
CA ILE A 587 14.48 -36.76 -7.15
C ILE A 587 15.63 -37.66 -6.70
N LEU A 588 16.15 -37.50 -5.48
CA LEU A 588 17.20 -38.36 -4.92
C LEU A 588 16.76 -39.82 -4.79
N ILE A 589 15.53 -40.08 -4.34
CA ILE A 589 14.97 -41.43 -4.25
C ILE A 589 14.87 -42.06 -5.65
N LEU A 590 14.35 -41.31 -6.64
CA LEU A 590 14.25 -41.79 -8.01
C LEU A 590 15.63 -42.13 -8.59
N VAL A 591 16.63 -41.25 -8.42
CA VAL A 591 18.02 -41.50 -8.83
C VAL A 591 18.59 -42.74 -8.13
N GLY A 592 18.34 -42.90 -6.83
CA GLY A 592 18.76 -44.07 -6.06
C GLY A 592 18.15 -45.38 -6.59
N ILE A 593 16.86 -45.39 -6.91
CA ILE A 593 16.18 -46.54 -7.52
C ILE A 593 16.77 -46.85 -8.91
N PHE A 594 16.99 -45.83 -9.74
CA PHE A 594 17.59 -46.02 -11.06
C PHE A 594 19.02 -46.58 -10.98
N ALA A 595 19.82 -46.08 -10.04
CA ALA A 595 21.17 -46.59 -9.78
C ALA A 595 21.14 -48.04 -9.28
N TRP A 596 20.22 -48.38 -8.36
CA TRP A 596 20.02 -49.76 -7.90
C TRP A 596 19.68 -50.67 -9.08
N VAL A 597 18.66 -50.34 -9.88
CA VAL A 597 18.22 -51.16 -11.02
C VAL A 597 19.38 -51.40 -12.00
N LYS A 598 20.20 -50.38 -12.26
CA LYS A 598 21.40 -50.48 -13.10
C LYS A 598 22.45 -51.40 -12.48
N CYS A 599 22.77 -51.22 -11.20
CA CYS A 599 23.72 -52.05 -10.48
C CYS A 599 23.26 -53.51 -10.40
N ALA A 600 21.99 -53.76 -10.07
CA ALA A 600 21.41 -55.11 -10.02
C ALA A 600 21.45 -55.79 -11.39
N ARG A 601 21.15 -55.07 -12.48
CA ARG A 601 21.25 -55.61 -13.85
C ARG A 601 22.70 -55.92 -14.24
N TRP A 602 23.64 -55.04 -13.89
CA TRP A 602 25.06 -55.28 -14.12
C TRP A 602 25.57 -56.49 -13.33
N TRP A 603 25.17 -56.62 -12.07
CA TRP A 603 25.55 -57.75 -11.20
C TRP A 603 24.98 -59.08 -11.70
N ARG A 604 23.72 -59.10 -12.16
CA ARG A 604 23.11 -60.28 -12.81
C ARG A 604 23.87 -60.67 -14.09
N ASN A 605 24.20 -59.70 -14.94
CA ASN A 605 24.96 -59.95 -16.17
C ASN A 605 26.37 -60.48 -15.87
N ARG A 606 27.06 -59.93 -14.86
CA ARG A 606 28.39 -60.40 -14.43
C ARG A 606 28.33 -61.84 -13.92
N LYS A 607 27.36 -62.19 -13.08
CA LYS A 607 27.15 -63.58 -12.61
C LYS A 607 26.83 -64.53 -13.78
N ALA A 608 26.05 -64.11 -14.76
CA ALA A 608 25.76 -64.92 -15.94
C ALA A 608 27.01 -65.17 -16.81
N GLN A 609 27.89 -64.19 -16.97
CA GLN A 609 29.14 -64.35 -17.72
C GLN A 609 30.14 -65.27 -17.00
N ILE A 610 30.27 -65.16 -15.68
CA ILE A 610 31.12 -66.07 -14.88
C ILE A 610 30.64 -67.52 -15.00
N ARG A 611 29.32 -67.77 -14.93
CA ARG A 611 28.75 -69.11 -15.15
C ARG A 611 29.04 -69.64 -16.55
N LYS A 612 28.95 -68.79 -17.58
CA LYS A 612 29.28 -69.19 -18.96
C LYS A 612 30.75 -69.57 -19.12
N HIS A 613 31.67 -68.83 -18.51
CA HIS A 613 33.10 -69.19 -18.53
C HIS A 613 33.37 -70.50 -17.80
N PHE A 614 32.79 -70.68 -16.61
CA PHE A 614 32.93 -71.93 -15.85
C PHE A 614 32.41 -73.15 -16.62
N ILE A 615 31.24 -73.04 -17.29
CA ILE A 615 30.70 -74.12 -18.12
C ILE A 615 31.61 -74.39 -19.33
N LYS A 616 32.16 -73.35 -19.98
CA LYS A 616 33.11 -73.53 -21.09
C LYS A 616 34.39 -74.25 -20.63
N ASP A 617 34.92 -73.92 -19.46
CA ASP A 617 36.09 -74.60 -18.90
C ASP A 617 35.79 -76.07 -18.57
N LEU A 618 34.59 -76.38 -18.08
CA LEU A 618 34.16 -77.77 -17.85
C LEU A 618 33.99 -78.56 -19.15
N LEU A 619 33.44 -77.96 -20.21
CA LEU A 619 33.33 -78.60 -21.52
C LEU A 619 34.72 -78.84 -22.13
N ALA A 620 35.62 -77.86 -22.07
CA ALA A 620 37.00 -78.00 -22.55
C ALA A 620 37.77 -79.11 -21.80
N ARG A 621 37.54 -79.28 -20.50
CA ARG A 621 38.11 -80.40 -19.73
C ARG A 621 37.52 -81.76 -20.10
N ARG A 622 36.26 -81.82 -20.55
CA ARG A 622 35.60 -83.07 -20.93
C ARG A 622 36.03 -83.56 -22.32
N GLU A 623 36.34 -82.65 -23.24
CA GLU A 623 36.89 -82.97 -24.57
C GLU A 623 38.30 -83.57 -24.53
N TYR A 624 39.07 -83.33 -23.45
CA TYR A 624 40.41 -83.90 -23.26
C TYR A 624 40.39 -85.38 -22.83
N VAL A 625 39.24 -85.96 -22.45
CA VAL A 625 39.12 -87.33 -21.92
C VAL A 625 38.58 -88.33 -22.96
N THR A 626 38.33 -87.90 -24.19
CA THR A 626 37.74 -88.77 -25.24
C THR A 626 38.58 -88.86 -26.51
N VAL A 627 39.90 -88.94 -26.40
CA VAL A 627 40.75 -89.47 -27.47
C VAL A 627 41.63 -90.59 -26.89
N PRO A 628 41.25 -91.86 -27.05
CA PRO A 628 42.11 -92.99 -26.72
C PRO A 628 43.11 -93.23 -27.85
N ALA A 629 44.39 -93.28 -27.51
CA ALA A 629 45.42 -94.07 -28.19
C ALA A 629 46.46 -94.50 -27.15
#